data_AF-A0A4Y5SJ79-F1
#
_entry.id   AF-A0A4Y5SJ79-F1
#
_cell.length_a   1.000
_cell.length_b   1.000
_cell.length_c   1.000
_cell.angle_alpha   90.00
_cell.angle_beta   90.00
_cell.angle_gamma   90.00
#
_symmetry.space_group_name_H-M   'P 1'
#
loop_
_entity.id
_entity.type
_entity.pdbx_description
1 polymer ?
#
loop_
_entity_poly.entity_id
_entity_poly.type
_entity_poly.pdbx_seq_one_letter_code
_entity_poly.pdbx_strand_id
1 'polypeptide(L)'
;MEEVRELKTVLERVEGKLIAAGKMYGAMNFGAWLSVMLFYYVIIGVFRPSWQFNLVYWPVAFVVAMGFTGRVWKRLQKLGRVTGREAEASTFGGILIALSWIAGIILGWGVVPGMHLGVNAEASLAMGFLSFIAFSVFAMWLVFARYGGAEREIIPAFLIPATGIPIAMRMEAGAMAWAGFIVGLGFTLTVMWYLHSAFRAIER
;
A
#
# COMPACT_ATOMS: atom_id res chain seq x y z
N MET A 1 -0.50 19.64 -41.99
CA MET A 1 -1.57 19.34 -41.00
C MET A 1 -1.60 17.86 -40.60
N GLU A 2 -1.26 16.94 -41.50
CA GLU A 2 -1.23 15.49 -41.22
C GLU A 2 -0.12 15.10 -40.22
N GLU A 3 1.10 15.63 -40.38
CA GLU A 3 2.22 15.41 -39.46
C GLU A 3 1.92 15.86 -38.02
N VAL A 4 1.19 16.97 -37.85
CA VAL A 4 0.79 17.47 -36.51
C VAL A 4 -0.20 16.53 -35.84
N ARG A 5 -1.10 15.92 -36.63
CA ARG A 5 -2.08 14.95 -36.15
C ARG A 5 -1.40 13.63 -35.78
N GLU A 6 -0.44 13.18 -36.57
CA GLU A 6 0.37 11.99 -36.27
C GLU A 6 1.21 12.15 -35.01
N LEU A 7 1.89 13.30 -34.86
CA LEU A 7 2.63 13.67 -33.65
C LEU A 7 1.75 13.64 -32.40
N LYS A 8 0.54 14.20 -32.49
CA LYS A 8 -0.42 14.18 -31.38
C LYS A 8 -0.80 12.75 -30.98
N THR A 9 -1.11 11.89 -31.94
CA THR A 9 -1.47 10.49 -31.68
C THR A 9 -0.30 9.70 -31.06
N VAL A 10 0.93 9.94 -31.50
CA VAL A 10 2.12 9.31 -30.90
C VAL A 10 2.30 9.78 -29.45
N LEU A 11 2.13 11.07 -29.19
CA LEU A 11 2.26 11.64 -27.85
C LEU A 11 1.19 11.11 -26.88
N GLU A 12 -0.07 11.03 -27.31
CA GLU A 12 -1.16 10.45 -26.51
C GLU A 12 -0.87 8.98 -26.15
N ARG A 13 -0.36 8.20 -27.11
CA ARG A 13 0.03 6.80 -26.86
C ARG A 13 1.21 6.66 -25.91
N VAL A 14 2.18 7.56 -25.98
CA VAL A 14 3.31 7.59 -25.03
C VAL A 14 2.82 7.98 -23.64
N GLU A 15 1.92 8.96 -23.55
CA GLU A 15 1.30 9.37 -22.30
C GLU A 15 0.55 8.22 -21.62
N GLY A 16 -0.29 7.50 -22.38
CA GLY A 16 -1.03 6.34 -21.88
C GLY A 16 -0.11 5.26 -21.29
N LYS A 17 1.01 4.97 -21.98
CA LYS A 17 2.03 4.03 -21.50
C LYS A 17 2.72 4.47 -20.22
N LEU A 18 2.98 5.77 -20.04
CA LEU A 18 3.59 6.30 -18.81
C LEU A 18 2.63 6.22 -17.63
N ILE A 19 1.36 6.57 -17.85
CA ILE A 19 0.31 6.43 -16.82
C ILE A 19 0.20 4.96 -16.42
N ALA A 20 0.16 4.05 -17.39
CA ALA A 20 0.13 2.62 -17.15
C ALA A 20 1.34 2.13 -16.35
N ALA A 21 2.55 2.59 -16.67
CA ALA A 21 3.76 2.25 -15.92
C ALA A 21 3.68 2.72 -14.45
N GLY A 22 3.12 3.91 -14.21
CA GLY A 22 2.85 4.41 -12.85
C GLY A 22 1.86 3.53 -12.09
N LYS A 23 0.75 3.13 -12.74
CA LYS A 23 -0.24 2.22 -12.15
C LYS A 23 0.34 0.83 -11.87
N MET A 24 1.15 0.29 -12.77
CA MET A 24 1.86 -0.97 -12.55
C MET A 24 2.84 -0.89 -11.38
N TYR A 25 3.50 0.26 -11.18
CA TYR A 25 4.31 0.50 -9.98
C TYR A 25 3.48 0.48 -8.70
N GLY A 26 2.31 1.14 -8.69
CA GLY A 26 1.36 1.06 -7.57
C GLY A 26 0.98 -0.39 -7.25
N ALA A 27 0.59 -1.17 -8.26
CA ALA A 27 0.29 -2.60 -8.12
C ALA A 27 1.49 -3.39 -7.55
N MET A 28 2.70 -3.16 -8.05
CA MET A 28 3.91 -3.84 -7.56
C MET A 28 4.22 -3.50 -6.11
N ASN A 29 3.99 -2.25 -5.68
CA ASN A 29 4.23 -1.83 -4.30
C ASN A 29 3.28 -2.58 -3.34
N PHE A 30 1.97 -2.56 -3.62
CA PHE A 30 1.00 -3.32 -2.83
C PHE A 30 1.25 -4.84 -2.89
N GLY A 31 1.61 -5.37 -4.05
CA GLY A 31 1.96 -6.78 -4.22
C GLY A 31 3.18 -7.21 -3.40
N ALA A 32 4.21 -6.37 -3.31
CA ALA A 32 5.39 -6.63 -2.49
C ALA A 32 5.02 -6.70 -1.00
N TRP A 33 4.26 -5.72 -0.49
CA TRP A 33 3.82 -5.73 0.90
C TRP A 33 2.84 -6.87 1.23
N LEU A 34 1.93 -7.18 0.31
CA LEU A 34 1.05 -8.34 0.43
C LEU A 34 1.88 -9.63 0.54
N SER A 35 2.91 -9.79 -0.29
CA SER A 35 3.81 -10.95 -0.24
C SER A 35 4.55 -11.04 1.10
N VAL A 36 5.06 -9.91 1.62
CA VAL A 36 5.68 -9.82 2.94
C VAL A 36 4.71 -10.25 4.04
N MET A 37 3.46 -9.77 4.01
CA MET A 37 2.47 -10.12 5.03
C MET A 37 2.07 -11.59 4.95
N LEU A 38 1.80 -12.12 3.76
CA LEU A 38 1.44 -13.53 3.60
C LEU A 38 2.58 -14.46 4.03
N PHE A 39 3.82 -14.13 3.67
CA PHE A 39 4.98 -14.92 4.07
C PHE A 39 5.17 -14.91 5.59
N TYR A 40 4.93 -13.78 6.25
CA TYR A 40 4.94 -13.67 7.71
C TYR A 40 3.91 -14.60 8.35
N TYR A 41 2.67 -14.58 7.85
CA TYR A 41 1.60 -15.44 8.36
C TYR A 41 1.90 -16.93 8.15
N VAL A 42 2.48 -17.31 7.01
CA VAL A 42 2.91 -18.70 6.76
C VAL A 42 3.96 -19.12 7.78
N ILE A 43 4.98 -18.28 8.04
CA ILE A 43 6.02 -18.61 9.01
C ILE A 43 5.45 -18.74 10.42
N ILE A 44 4.63 -17.79 10.86
CA ILE A 44 4.05 -17.84 12.20
C ILE A 44 3.13 -19.05 12.37
N GLY A 45 2.32 -19.35 11.35
CA GLY A 45 1.40 -20.49 11.37
C GLY A 45 2.12 -21.84 11.48
N VAL A 46 3.27 -21.99 10.80
CA VAL A 46 4.03 -23.25 10.74
C VAL A 46 5.00 -23.39 11.91
N PHE A 47 5.80 -22.35 12.18
CA PHE A 47 6.95 -22.44 13.08
C PHE A 47 6.70 -21.88 14.49
N ARG A 48 5.60 -21.14 14.69
CA ARG A 48 5.26 -20.46 15.96
C ARG A 48 6.48 -19.82 16.65
N PRO A 49 7.21 -18.95 15.93
CA PRO A 49 8.46 -18.40 16.43
C PRO A 49 8.23 -17.48 17.63
N SER A 50 9.28 -17.29 18.44
CA SER A 50 9.23 -16.38 19.58
C SER A 50 9.14 -14.92 19.13
N TRP A 51 8.75 -14.02 20.03
CA TRP A 51 8.56 -12.60 19.71
C TRP A 51 9.82 -11.90 19.15
N GLN A 52 11.02 -12.39 19.48
CA GLN A 52 12.29 -11.88 18.92
C GLN A 52 12.37 -12.05 17.39
N PHE A 53 11.68 -13.03 16.82
CA PHE A 53 11.58 -13.18 15.38
C PHE A 53 10.99 -11.93 14.72
N ASN A 54 10.03 -11.27 15.36
CA ASN A 54 9.40 -10.06 14.82
C ASN A 54 10.39 -8.89 14.74
N LEU A 55 11.36 -8.82 15.68
CA LEU A 55 12.43 -7.82 15.68
C LEU A 55 13.39 -7.97 14.50
N VAL A 56 13.50 -9.18 13.92
CA VAL A 56 14.37 -9.45 12.78
C VAL A 56 13.57 -9.41 11.48
N TYR A 57 12.41 -10.06 11.46
CA TYR A 57 11.58 -10.22 10.27
C TYR A 57 11.16 -8.87 9.68
N TRP A 58 10.57 -7.99 10.49
CA TRP A 58 10.01 -6.74 9.99
C TRP A 58 11.07 -5.77 9.45
N PRO A 59 12.23 -5.55 10.12
CA PRO A 59 13.31 -4.75 9.55
C PRO A 59 13.87 -5.35 8.26
N VAL A 60 14.10 -6.66 8.21
CA VAL A 60 14.61 -7.33 6.99
C VAL A 60 13.60 -7.21 5.86
N ALA A 61 12.33 -7.50 6.11
CA ALA A 61 11.26 -7.39 5.13
C ALA A 61 11.10 -5.95 4.63
N PHE A 62 11.21 -4.96 5.51
CA PHE A 62 11.18 -3.54 5.14
C PHE A 62 12.34 -3.19 4.20
N VAL A 63 13.58 -3.58 4.53
CA VAL A 63 14.76 -3.35 3.68
C VAL A 63 14.60 -4.01 2.32
N VAL A 64 14.11 -5.25 2.28
CA VAL A 64 13.89 -5.99 1.03
C VAL A 64 12.79 -5.35 0.18
N ALA A 65 11.63 -5.06 0.77
CA ALA A 65 10.49 -4.46 0.08
C ALA A 65 10.84 -3.07 -0.46
N MET A 66 11.42 -2.20 0.38
CA MET A 66 11.85 -0.86 -0.03
C MET A 66 12.99 -0.89 -1.05
N GLY A 67 13.93 -1.83 -0.91
CA GLY A 67 15.00 -2.03 -1.89
C GLY A 67 14.48 -2.52 -3.25
N PHE A 68 13.43 -3.34 -3.26
CA PHE A 68 12.76 -3.77 -4.49
C PHE A 68 11.96 -2.61 -5.11
N THR A 69 11.02 -2.02 -4.38
CA THR A 69 10.15 -0.95 -4.89
C THR A 69 10.96 0.30 -5.25
N GLY A 70 11.97 0.66 -4.46
CA GLY A 70 12.86 1.78 -4.76
C GLY A 70 13.66 1.61 -6.05
N ARG A 71 14.09 0.39 -6.40
CA ARG A 71 14.74 0.11 -7.70
C ARG A 71 13.78 0.28 -8.86
N VAL A 72 12.53 -0.16 -8.71
CA VAL A 72 11.48 0.03 -9.74
C VAL A 72 11.13 1.51 -9.87
N TRP A 73 11.01 2.24 -8.76
CA TRP A 73 10.74 3.67 -8.73
C TRP A 73 11.79 4.48 -9.50
N LYS A 74 13.08 4.20 -9.29
CA LYS A 74 14.16 4.86 -10.04
C LYS A 74 14.04 4.66 -11.56
N ARG A 75 13.60 3.47 -12.00
CA ARG A 75 13.36 3.19 -13.42
C ARG A 75 12.16 3.99 -13.94
N LEU A 76 11.08 4.08 -13.17
CA LEU A 76 9.91 4.90 -13.50
C LEU A 76 10.25 6.40 -13.60
N GLN A 77 11.02 6.92 -12.64
CA GLN A 77 11.50 8.32 -12.68
C GLN A 77 12.33 8.59 -13.93
N LYS A 78 13.21 7.65 -14.32
CA LYS A 78 13.99 7.78 -15.55
C LYS A 78 13.09 7.83 -16.79
N LEU A 79 12.03 7.03 -16.84
CA LEU A 79 11.05 7.07 -17.94
C LEU A 79 10.31 8.41 -17.98
N GLY A 80 9.82 8.91 -16.85
CA GLY A 80 9.12 10.20 -16.77
C GLY A 80 9.97 11.39 -17.24
N ARG A 81 11.24 11.44 -16.82
CA ARG A 81 12.21 12.47 -17.23
C ARG A 81 12.41 12.53 -18.75
N VAL A 82 12.51 11.38 -19.40
CA VAL A 82 12.69 11.31 -20.87
C VAL A 82 11.47 11.85 -21.62
N THR A 83 10.29 11.82 -20.98
CA THR A 83 9.03 12.24 -21.59
C THR A 83 8.55 13.62 -21.16
N GLY A 84 9.39 14.41 -20.47
CA GLY A 84 9.04 15.76 -20.00
C GLY A 84 7.98 15.80 -18.88
N ARG A 85 7.53 14.63 -18.40
CA ARG A 85 6.72 14.49 -17.20
C ARG A 85 7.64 14.04 -16.08
N GLU A 86 8.39 14.98 -15.52
CA GLU A 86 9.02 14.71 -14.23
C GLU A 86 7.89 14.38 -13.26
N ALA A 87 7.80 13.11 -12.86
CA ALA A 87 7.15 12.77 -11.61
C ALA A 87 8.03 13.42 -10.53
N GLU A 88 7.80 14.71 -10.26
CA GLU A 88 8.44 15.43 -9.17
C GLU A 88 8.06 14.69 -7.89
N ALA A 89 8.93 13.79 -7.48
CA ALA A 89 8.84 13.17 -6.17
C ALA A 89 9.08 14.29 -5.17
N SER A 90 8.01 14.93 -4.71
CA SER A 90 8.09 15.95 -3.67
C SER A 90 8.76 15.32 -2.47
N THR A 91 9.98 15.75 -2.14
CA THR A 91 10.70 15.32 -0.94
C THR A 91 9.82 15.50 0.30
N PHE A 92 9.04 16.58 0.33
CA PHE A 92 8.05 16.84 1.37
C PHE A 92 6.93 15.81 1.40
N GLY A 93 6.38 15.43 0.24
CA GLY A 93 5.40 14.35 0.13
C GLY A 93 5.95 13.01 0.65
N GLY A 94 7.21 12.68 0.33
CA GLY A 94 7.88 11.49 0.86
C GLY A 94 8.01 11.50 2.39
N ILE A 95 8.37 12.66 2.97
CA ILE A 95 8.44 12.84 4.43
C ILE A 95 7.07 12.68 5.08
N LEU A 96 6.01 13.27 4.51
CA LEU A 96 4.66 13.14 5.03
C LEU A 96 4.17 11.69 5.04
N ILE A 97 4.50 10.92 3.99
CA ILE A 97 4.20 9.48 3.96
C ILE A 97 4.97 8.77 5.09
N ALA A 98 6.28 9.02 5.23
CA ALA A 98 7.04 8.39 6.32
C ALA A 98 6.46 8.70 7.71
N LEU A 99 6.08 9.96 7.95
CA LEU A 99 5.42 10.38 9.18
C LEU A 99 4.07 9.71 9.39
N SER A 100 3.28 9.50 8.34
CA SER A 100 1.98 8.82 8.46
C SER A 100 2.12 7.36 8.89
N TRP A 101 3.14 6.67 8.38
CA TRP A 101 3.45 5.30 8.80
C TRP A 101 3.96 5.25 10.24
N ILE A 102 4.81 6.18 10.67
CA ILE A 102 5.27 6.29 12.07
C ILE A 102 4.07 6.52 13.01
N ALA A 103 3.21 7.49 12.67
CA ALA A 103 2.01 7.76 13.44
C ALA A 103 1.06 6.55 13.47
N GLY A 104 0.91 5.85 12.34
CA GLY A 104 0.14 4.61 12.27
C GLY A 104 0.71 3.50 13.16
N ILE A 105 2.03 3.33 13.22
CA ILE A 105 2.67 2.33 14.10
C ILE A 105 2.35 2.65 15.57
N ILE A 106 2.52 3.91 15.98
CA ILE A 106 2.21 4.34 17.35
C ILE A 106 0.74 4.09 17.67
N LEU A 107 -0.15 4.44 16.73
CA LEU A 107 -1.59 4.26 16.89
C LEU A 107 -1.98 2.78 16.99
N GLY A 108 -1.53 1.95 16.06
CA GLY A 108 -1.98 0.55 15.97
C GLY A 108 -1.27 -0.43 16.89
N TRP A 109 -0.06 -0.13 17.37
CA TRP A 109 0.66 -1.00 18.30
C TRP A 109 0.68 -0.49 19.73
N GLY A 110 0.52 0.82 19.94
CA GLY A 110 0.50 1.44 21.27
C GLY A 110 -0.91 1.84 21.70
N VAL A 111 -1.48 2.85 21.02
CA VAL A 111 -2.71 3.51 21.48
C VAL A 111 -3.91 2.57 21.45
N VAL A 112 -4.23 1.99 20.29
CA VAL A 112 -5.47 1.20 20.13
C VAL A 112 -5.47 -0.07 20.98
N PRO A 113 -4.41 -0.91 21.00
CA PRO A 113 -4.38 -2.07 21.89
C PRO A 113 -4.42 -1.69 23.37
N GLY A 114 -3.80 -0.57 23.77
CA GLY A 114 -3.78 -0.07 25.14
C GLY A 114 -5.12 0.49 25.64
N MET A 115 -6.08 0.75 24.74
CA MET A 115 -7.44 1.13 25.11
C MET A 115 -8.32 -0.07 25.48
N HIS A 116 -7.86 -1.31 25.25
CA HIS A 116 -8.58 -2.55 25.57
C HIS A 116 -10.02 -2.60 25.05
N LEU A 117 -10.26 -2.09 23.84
CA LEU A 117 -11.60 -1.98 23.25
C LEU A 117 -12.16 -3.32 22.74
N GLY A 118 -11.31 -4.31 22.49
CA GLY A 118 -11.73 -5.64 22.05
C GLY A 118 -12.21 -6.51 23.21
N VAL A 119 -13.07 -7.50 22.92
CA VAL A 119 -13.57 -8.47 23.91
C VAL A 119 -12.47 -9.29 24.60
N ASN A 120 -11.27 -9.34 24.01
CA ASN A 120 -10.07 -9.93 24.61
C ASN A 120 -8.78 -9.25 24.06
N ALA A 121 -7.62 -9.71 24.52
CA ALA A 121 -6.32 -9.19 24.09
C ALA A 121 -6.04 -9.38 22.59
N GLU A 122 -6.44 -10.52 22.02
CA GLU A 122 -6.27 -10.80 20.58
C GLU A 122 -7.11 -9.83 19.75
N ALA A 123 -8.38 -9.63 20.12
CA ALA A 123 -9.29 -8.67 19.48
C ALA A 123 -8.75 -7.25 19.53
N SER A 124 -8.22 -6.81 20.68
CA SER A 124 -7.60 -5.49 20.84
C SER A 124 -6.36 -5.33 19.95
N LEU A 125 -5.52 -6.37 19.82
CA LEU A 125 -4.37 -6.38 18.92
C LEU A 125 -4.80 -6.35 17.44
N ALA A 126 -5.84 -7.09 17.08
CA ALA A 126 -6.38 -7.13 15.72
C ALA A 126 -6.97 -5.77 15.30
N MET A 127 -7.70 -5.11 16.20
CA MET A 127 -8.15 -3.73 16.01
C MET A 127 -6.96 -2.78 15.81
N GLY A 128 -5.91 -2.94 16.62
CA GLY A 128 -4.67 -2.17 16.49
C GLY A 128 -4.03 -2.33 15.10
N PHE A 129 -3.86 -3.57 14.65
CA PHE A 129 -3.30 -3.87 13.33
C PHE A 129 -4.15 -3.28 12.18
N LEU A 130 -5.48 -3.44 12.22
CA LEU A 130 -6.38 -2.87 11.22
C LEU A 130 -6.36 -1.33 11.23
N SER A 131 -6.28 -0.71 12.41
CA SER A 131 -6.21 0.74 12.56
C SER A 131 -4.89 1.29 12.03
N PHE A 132 -3.77 0.59 12.28
CA PHE A 132 -2.46 0.92 11.69
C PHE A 132 -2.55 0.97 10.17
N ILE A 133 -3.07 -0.07 9.52
CA ILE A 133 -3.14 -0.14 8.06
C ILE A 133 -4.11 0.90 7.50
N ALA A 134 -5.33 0.95 8.05
CA ALA A 134 -6.36 1.90 7.60
C ALA A 134 -5.85 3.34 7.69
N PHE A 135 -5.28 3.75 8.82
CA PHE A 135 -4.77 5.10 9.01
C PHE A 135 -3.58 5.40 8.10
N SER A 136 -2.57 4.52 8.07
CA SER A 136 -1.33 4.77 7.32
C SER A 136 -1.57 4.90 5.83
N VAL A 137 -2.40 4.00 5.26
CA VAL A 137 -2.71 4.00 3.84
C VAL A 137 -3.67 5.13 3.47
N PHE A 138 -4.65 5.46 4.32
CA PHE A 138 -5.51 6.64 4.12
C PHE A 138 -4.71 7.95 4.11
N ALA A 139 -3.82 8.14 5.07
CA ALA A 139 -2.97 9.32 5.13
C ALA A 139 -2.03 9.41 3.92
N MET A 140 -1.45 8.28 3.49
CA MET A 140 -0.67 8.20 2.25
C MET A 140 -1.50 8.60 1.02
N TRP A 141 -2.76 8.15 0.94
CA TRP A 141 -3.68 8.57 -0.11
C TRP A 141 -3.94 10.08 -0.11
N LEU A 142 -4.12 10.71 1.06
CA LEU A 142 -4.27 12.16 1.17
C LEU A 142 -3.05 12.91 0.64
N VAL A 143 -1.84 12.41 0.93
CA VAL A 143 -0.60 12.98 0.39
C VAL A 143 -0.58 12.87 -1.14
N PHE A 144 -0.92 11.71 -1.71
CA PHE A 144 -1.00 11.55 -3.16
C PHE A 144 -2.07 12.47 -3.77
N ALA A 145 -3.26 12.56 -3.19
CA ALA A 145 -4.30 13.45 -3.65
C ALA A 145 -3.87 14.92 -3.69
N ARG A 146 -3.02 15.36 -2.77
CA ARG A 146 -2.53 16.74 -2.69
C ARG A 146 -1.32 17.04 -3.59
N TYR A 147 -0.42 16.08 -3.81
CA TYR A 147 0.90 16.32 -4.42
C TYR A 147 1.18 15.50 -5.69
N GLY A 148 0.50 14.38 -5.92
CA GLY A 148 0.78 13.45 -7.04
C GLY A 148 -0.44 13.12 -7.91
N GLY A 149 -1.61 13.65 -7.57
CA GLY A 149 -2.90 13.28 -8.17
C GLY A 149 -3.61 12.20 -7.36
N ALA A 150 -4.95 12.25 -7.35
CA ALA A 150 -5.76 11.32 -6.56
C ALA A 150 -5.71 9.89 -7.14
N GLU A 151 -4.86 9.05 -6.57
CA GLU A 151 -4.80 7.62 -6.90
C GLU A 151 -5.97 6.88 -6.27
N ARG A 152 -7.10 6.81 -6.98
CA ARG A 152 -8.33 6.18 -6.49
C ARG A 152 -8.17 4.68 -6.26
N GLU A 153 -7.24 4.03 -6.95
CA GLU A 153 -7.00 2.59 -6.87
C GLU A 153 -6.52 2.14 -5.48
N ILE A 154 -5.98 3.05 -4.68
CA ILE A 154 -5.52 2.78 -3.31
C ILE A 154 -6.66 2.62 -2.30
N ILE A 155 -7.87 3.09 -2.63
CA ILE A 155 -8.99 3.20 -1.69
C ILE A 155 -9.33 1.88 -0.99
N PRO A 156 -9.40 0.71 -1.67
CA PRO A 156 -9.69 -0.56 -1.02
C PRO A 156 -8.69 -0.90 0.09
N ALA A 157 -7.40 -0.56 -0.08
CA ALA A 157 -6.35 -0.90 0.86
C ALA A 157 -6.42 -0.18 2.21
N PHE A 158 -7.21 0.90 2.35
CA PHE A 158 -7.52 1.49 3.66
C PHE A 158 -8.98 1.30 4.08
N LEU A 159 -9.90 1.35 3.13
CA LEU A 159 -11.33 1.31 3.44
C LEU A 159 -11.77 -0.07 3.91
N ILE A 160 -11.29 -1.14 3.27
CA ILE A 160 -11.64 -2.53 3.64
C ILE A 160 -11.04 -2.89 5.02
N PRO A 161 -9.76 -2.58 5.33
CA PRO A 161 -9.26 -2.71 6.70
C PRO A 161 -10.07 -1.93 7.73
N ALA A 162 -10.50 -0.70 7.42
CA ALA A 162 -11.29 0.12 8.34
C ALA A 162 -12.64 -0.53 8.68
N THR A 163 -13.34 -1.12 7.71
CA THR A 163 -14.62 -1.81 7.95
C THR A 163 -14.45 -3.10 8.76
N GLY A 164 -13.25 -3.68 8.79
CA GLY A 164 -12.94 -4.84 9.62
C GLY A 164 -12.84 -4.53 11.12
N ILE A 165 -12.61 -3.28 11.51
CA ILE A 165 -12.36 -2.88 12.91
C ILE A 165 -13.54 -3.19 13.84
N PRO A 166 -14.79 -2.78 13.53
CA PRO A 166 -15.94 -3.05 14.40
C PRO A 166 -16.24 -4.54 14.55
N ILE A 167 -15.90 -5.33 13.52
CA ILE A 167 -16.07 -6.79 13.54
C ILE A 167 -15.02 -7.40 14.46
N ALA A 168 -13.74 -7.07 14.26
CA ALA A 168 -12.63 -7.57 15.08
C ALA A 168 -12.83 -7.28 16.58
N MET A 169 -13.40 -6.11 16.91
CA MET A 169 -13.73 -5.71 18.28
C MET A 169 -14.56 -6.76 19.04
N ARG A 170 -15.46 -7.47 18.35
CA ARG A 170 -16.43 -8.40 18.96
C ARG A 170 -16.03 -9.87 18.82
N MET A 171 -14.86 -10.17 18.27
CA MET A 171 -14.45 -11.55 18.00
C MET A 171 -13.81 -12.19 19.23
N GLU A 172 -14.42 -13.26 19.72
CA GLU A 172 -13.89 -14.03 20.85
C GLU A 172 -12.66 -14.89 20.48
N ALA A 173 -12.52 -15.28 19.21
CA ALA A 173 -11.38 -16.03 18.72
C ALA A 173 -11.06 -15.71 17.26
N GLY A 174 -9.79 -15.77 16.88
CA GLY A 174 -9.35 -15.67 15.49
C GLY A 174 -9.39 -14.24 14.93
N ALA A 175 -9.45 -13.23 15.80
CA ALA A 175 -9.50 -11.83 15.41
C ALA A 175 -8.26 -11.41 14.59
N MET A 176 -7.07 -11.93 14.94
CA MET A 176 -5.84 -11.61 14.21
C MET A 176 -5.81 -12.25 12.82
N ALA A 177 -6.34 -13.46 12.67
CA ALA A 177 -6.48 -14.11 11.38
C ALA A 177 -7.46 -13.35 10.48
N TRP A 178 -8.62 -12.96 11.02
CA TRP A 178 -9.59 -12.09 10.35
C TRP A 178 -8.95 -10.80 9.86
N ALA A 179 -8.22 -10.11 10.73
CA ALA A 179 -7.54 -8.87 10.38
C ALA A 179 -6.53 -9.07 9.23
N GLY A 180 -5.75 -10.15 9.27
CA GLY A 180 -4.84 -10.54 8.19
C GLY A 180 -5.55 -10.77 6.86
N PHE A 181 -6.65 -11.52 6.86
CA PHE A 181 -7.44 -11.78 5.65
C PHE A 181 -8.07 -10.52 5.07
N ILE A 182 -8.59 -9.63 5.92
CA ILE A 182 -9.20 -8.37 5.48
C ILE A 182 -8.16 -7.44 4.85
N VAL A 183 -6.97 -7.31 5.45
CA VAL A 183 -5.87 -6.56 4.85
C VAL A 183 -5.44 -7.21 3.53
N GLY A 184 -5.30 -8.54 3.50
CA GLY A 184 -4.96 -9.29 2.30
C GLY A 184 -5.96 -9.06 1.16
N LEU A 185 -7.26 -9.09 1.46
CA LEU A 185 -8.33 -8.78 0.52
C LEU A 185 -8.23 -7.35 0.01
N GLY A 186 -8.09 -6.37 0.91
CA GLY A 186 -7.96 -4.96 0.56
C GLY A 186 -6.79 -4.71 -0.38
N PHE A 187 -5.62 -5.27 -0.07
CA PHE A 187 -4.41 -5.13 -0.88
C PHE A 187 -4.56 -5.84 -2.22
N THR A 188 -5.15 -7.04 -2.26
CA THR A 188 -5.39 -7.77 -3.50
C THR A 188 -6.32 -6.99 -4.43
N LEU A 189 -7.43 -6.45 -3.92
CA LEU A 189 -8.36 -5.64 -4.71
C LEU A 189 -7.69 -4.35 -5.22
N THR A 190 -6.86 -3.72 -4.39
CA THR A 190 -6.05 -2.57 -4.82
C THR A 190 -5.10 -2.94 -5.95
N VAL A 191 -4.37 -4.06 -5.85
CA VAL A 191 -3.49 -4.56 -6.93
C VAL A 191 -4.28 -4.77 -8.21
N MET A 192 -5.40 -5.49 -8.14
CA MET A 192 -6.25 -5.76 -9.30
C MET A 192 -6.78 -4.48 -9.93
N TRP A 193 -7.17 -3.49 -9.12
CA TRP A 193 -7.65 -2.21 -9.63
C TRP A 193 -6.53 -1.41 -10.29
N TYR A 194 -5.33 -1.35 -9.69
CA TYR A 194 -4.18 -0.72 -10.34
C TYR A 194 -3.86 -1.37 -11.70
N LEU A 195 -3.89 -2.70 -11.79
CA LEU A 195 -3.66 -3.40 -13.05
C LEU A 195 -4.74 -3.11 -14.09
N HIS A 196 -6.01 -3.17 -13.71
CA HIS A 196 -7.12 -2.82 -14.60
C HIS A 196 -7.02 -1.37 -15.10
N SER A 197 -6.71 -0.42 -14.21
CA SER A 197 -6.47 0.98 -14.58
C SER A 197 -5.25 1.13 -15.51
N ALA A 198 -4.20 0.33 -15.32
CA ALA A 198 -3.03 0.35 -16.18
C ALA A 198 -3.37 -0.09 -17.61
N PHE A 199 -4.09 -1.20 -17.79
CA PHE A 199 -4.49 -1.67 -19.12
C PHE A 199 -5.40 -0.66 -19.84
N ARG A 200 -6.39 -0.09 -19.13
CA ARG A 200 -7.23 0.98 -19.68
C ARG A 200 -6.46 2.23 -20.11
N ALA A 201 -5.34 2.53 -19.46
CA ALA A 201 -4.51 3.67 -19.83
C ALA A 201 -3.71 3.43 -21.13
N ILE A 202 -3.39 2.17 -21.45
CA ILE A 202 -2.66 1.80 -22.69
C ILE A 202 -3.59 1.83 -23.92
N GLU A 203 -4.88 1.55 -23.73
CA GLU A 203 -5.89 1.52 -24.80
C GLU A 203 -6.39 2.92 -25.23
N ARG A 204 -6.00 3.97 -24.51
CA ARG A 204 -6.21 5.36 -24.91
C ARG A 204 -5.20 5.79 -25.97
#